data_AF-A0A924T3N2-F1
#
_entry.id   AF-A0A924T3N2-F1
#
_cell.length_a   1.000
_cell.length_b   1.000
_cell.length_c   1.000
_cell.angle_alpha   90.00
_cell.angle_beta   90.00
_cell.angle_gamma   90.00
#
_symmetry.space_group_name_H-M   'P 1'
#
loop_
_entity.id
_entity.type
_entity.pdbx_description
1 polymer ?
#
loop_
_entity_poly.entity_id
_entity_poly.type
_entity_poly.pdbx_seq_one_letter_code
_entity_poly.pdbx_strand_id
1 'polypeptide(L)'
;MQKMKLVVVGNGMAGMRTVEELLKIAPELYDITVFGDEPYPNYNRIMLSPVLANEQTINDIILNTREWYAENNITLHTSAR
;
A
#
# COMPACT_ATOMS: atom_id res chain seq x y z
N MET A 1 -3.86 10.77 -23.15
CA MET A 1 -4.62 9.50 -23.13
C MET A 1 -5.28 9.38 -21.77
N GLN A 2 -6.49 8.81 -21.68
CA GLN A 2 -7.15 8.60 -20.39
C GLN A 2 -6.48 7.40 -19.68
N LYS A 3 -6.11 7.56 -18.41
CA LYS A 3 -5.55 6.45 -17.61
C LYS A 3 -6.61 5.35 -17.45
N MET A 4 -6.20 4.08 -17.52
CA MET A 4 -7.09 2.95 -17.24
C MET A 4 -7.32 2.84 -15.74
N LYS A 5 -8.55 2.53 -15.30
CA LYS A 5 -8.81 2.32 -13.87
C LYS A 5 -8.29 0.96 -13.43
N LEU A 6 -7.47 0.94 -12.39
CA LEU A 6 -6.96 -0.26 -11.73
C LEU A 6 -7.45 -0.30 -10.29
N VAL A 7 -8.19 -1.34 -9.95
CA VAL A 7 -8.61 -1.62 -8.57
C VAL A 7 -7.77 -2.76 -8.02
N VAL A 8 -7.12 -2.53 -6.88
CA VAL A 8 -6.34 -3.52 -6.15
C VAL A 8 -7.07 -3.87 -4.86
N VAL A 9 -7.42 -5.15 -4.70
CA VAL A 9 -8.05 -5.66 -3.48
C VAL A 9 -6.98 -6.33 -2.63
N GLY A 10 -6.70 -5.74 -1.47
CA GLY A 10 -5.68 -6.18 -0.53
C GLY A 10 -4.47 -5.24 -0.49
N ASN A 11 -4.41 -4.42 0.56
CA ASN A 11 -3.28 -3.51 0.86
C ASN A 11 -2.07 -4.24 1.52
N GLY A 12 -1.75 -5.44 1.06
CA GLY A 12 -0.66 -6.25 1.57
C GLY A 12 0.63 -6.10 0.77
N MET A 13 1.70 -6.80 1.18
CA MET A 13 2.99 -6.77 0.48
C MET A 13 2.88 -7.20 -0.98
N ALA A 14 2.05 -8.21 -1.31
CA ALA A 14 1.88 -8.66 -2.69
C ALA A 14 1.23 -7.58 -3.57
N GLY A 15 0.09 -7.04 -3.14
CA GLY A 15 -0.63 -6.00 -3.88
C GLY A 15 0.22 -4.74 -4.08
N MET A 16 0.89 -4.27 -3.02
CA MET A 16 1.73 -3.08 -3.12
C MET A 16 3.00 -3.31 -3.93
N ARG A 17 3.59 -4.52 -3.88
CA ARG A 17 4.72 -4.84 -4.75
C ARG A 17 4.34 -4.78 -6.23
N THR A 18 3.14 -5.27 -6.59
CA THR A 18 2.63 -5.14 -7.96
C THR A 18 2.45 -3.67 -8.35
N VAL A 19 1.86 -2.84 -7.47
CA VAL A 19 1.68 -1.41 -7.74
C VAL A 19 3.02 -0.70 -7.93
N GLU A 20 4.01 -0.94 -7.05
CA GLU A 20 5.36 -0.37 -7.18
C GLU A 20 6.02 -0.69 -8.52
N GLU A 21 5.90 -1.93 -8.99
CA GLU A 21 6.48 -2.32 -10.28
C GLU A 21 5.71 -1.69 -11.45
N LEU A 22 4.38 -1.57 -11.37
CA LEU A 22 3.57 -0.86 -12.37
C LEU A 22 3.96 0.61 -12.48
N LEU A 23 4.20 1.29 -11.36
CA LEU A 23 4.65 2.69 -11.35
C LEU A 23 6.02 2.85 -12.03
N LYS A 24 6.89 1.84 -11.97
CA LYS A 24 8.20 1.87 -12.65
C LYS A 24 8.09 1.65 -14.15
N ILE A 25 7.30 0.67 -14.58
CA ILE A 25 7.26 0.26 -15.99
C ILE A 25 6.24 1.05 -16.82
N ALA A 26 5.20 1.60 -16.18
CA ALA A 26 4.08 2.25 -16.84
C ALA A 26 3.42 3.33 -15.92
N PRO A 27 4.16 4.37 -15.48
CA PRO A 27 3.72 5.35 -14.48
C PRO A 27 2.41 6.06 -14.83
N GLU A 28 2.15 6.27 -16.12
CA GLU A 28 1.01 7.03 -16.62
C GLU A 28 -0.13 6.16 -17.17
N LEU A 29 -0.05 4.82 -17.00
CA LEU A 29 -1.02 3.91 -17.59
C LEU A 29 -2.29 3.76 -16.76
N TYR A 30 -2.17 3.81 -15.43
CA TYR A 30 -3.26 3.49 -14.51
C TYR A 30 -3.62 4.63 -13.55
N ASP A 31 -4.92 4.77 -13.30
CA ASP A 31 -5.52 5.47 -12.17
C ASP A 31 -5.83 4.40 -11.10
N ILE A 32 -5.07 4.41 -10.00
CA ILE A 32 -4.98 3.27 -9.07
C ILE A 32 -5.80 3.55 -7.81
N THR A 33 -6.68 2.62 -7.47
CA THR A 33 -7.39 2.59 -6.19
C THR A 33 -7.11 1.28 -5.46
N VAL A 34 -6.69 1.36 -4.20
CA VAL A 34 -6.38 0.22 -3.34
C VAL A 34 -7.41 0.14 -2.22
N PHE A 35 -7.96 -1.06 -2.00
CA PHE A 35 -8.84 -1.35 -0.87
C PHE A 35 -8.15 -2.33 0.08
N GLY A 36 -8.23 -2.05 1.38
CA GLY A 36 -7.77 -2.96 2.42
C GLY A 36 -8.67 -2.94 3.64
N ASP A 37 -8.93 -4.12 4.19
CA ASP A 37 -9.74 -4.33 5.39
C ASP A 37 -9.11 -3.73 6.65
N GLU A 38 -7.79 -3.52 6.66
CA GLU A 38 -7.07 -3.00 7.82
C GLU A 38 -7.07 -1.47 7.87
N PRO A 39 -7.02 -0.86 9.08
CA PRO A 39 -7.01 0.60 9.24
C PRO A 39 -5.63 1.24 8.92
N TYR A 40 -4.64 0.43 8.53
CA TYR A 40 -3.25 0.84 8.34
C TYR A 40 -2.82 0.82 6.86
N PRO A 41 -1.83 1.65 6.48
CA PRO A 41 -1.05 1.45 5.26
C PRO A 41 -0.35 0.08 5.26
N ASN A 42 0.23 -0.33 4.14
CA ASN A 42 0.90 -1.63 4.08
C ASN A 42 2.18 -1.62 4.95
N TYR A 43 2.45 -2.76 5.57
CA TYR A 43 3.56 -2.93 6.50
C TYR A 43 4.17 -4.32 6.37
N ASN A 44 5.38 -4.46 6.90
CA ASN A 44 6.09 -5.74 6.94
C ASN A 44 5.51 -6.63 8.04
N ARG A 45 4.58 -7.51 7.69
CA ARG A 45 3.94 -8.44 8.63
C ARG A 45 4.90 -9.38 9.34
N ILE A 46 6.08 -9.67 8.77
CA ILE A 46 7.11 -10.50 9.40
C ILE A 46 7.65 -9.81 10.67
N MET A 47 7.65 -8.48 10.69
CA MET A 47 8.13 -7.67 11.81
C MET A 47 7.08 -7.44 12.91
N LEU A 48 5.92 -8.10 12.86
CA LEU A 48 4.93 -8.03 13.95
C LEU A 48 5.46 -8.63 15.26
N SER A 49 6.31 -9.67 15.21
CA SER A 49 6.85 -10.28 16.42
C SER A 49 7.67 -9.28 17.27
N PRO A 50 8.64 -8.53 16.70
CA PRO A 50 9.30 -7.42 17.41
C PRO A 50 8.36 -6.35 17.94
N VAL A 51 7.29 -6.00 17.21
CA VAL A 51 6.31 -5.02 17.69
C VAL A 51 5.57 -5.52 18.94
N LEU A 52 5.13 -6.78 18.93
CA LEU A 52 4.48 -7.41 20.08
C LEU A 52 5.43 -7.57 21.27
N ALA A 53 6.74 -7.71 21.01
CA ALA A 53 7.78 -7.73 22.02
C ALA A 53 8.17 -6.33 22.57
N ASN A 54 7.55 -5.26 22.06
CA ASN A 54 7.90 -3.86 22.33
C ASN A 54 9.34 -3.46 21.92
N GLU A 55 9.93 -4.18 20.97
CA GLU A 55 11.26 -3.85 20.41
C GLU A 55 11.16 -2.85 19.25
N GLN A 56 10.01 -2.79 18.59
CA GLN A 56 9.70 -1.86 17.50
C GLN A 56 8.28 -1.31 17.65
N THR A 57 7.99 -0.22 16.98
CA THR A 57 6.64 0.36 16.86
C THR A 57 6.00 -0.04 15.54
N ILE A 58 4.67 0.09 15.44
CA ILE A 58 3.96 -0.12 14.16
C ILE A 58 4.50 0.79 13.06
N ASN A 59 4.88 2.03 13.40
CA ASN A 59 5.42 2.98 12.42
C ASN A 59 6.76 2.52 11.85
N ASP A 60 7.58 1.81 12.63
CA ASP A 60 8.89 1.30 12.18
C ASP A 60 8.76 0.21 11.11
N ILE A 61 7.58 -0.42 11.02
CA ILE A 61 7.34 -1.54 10.10
C ILE A 61 6.47 -1.15 8.89
N ILE A 62 6.05 0.11 8.78
CA ILE A 62 5.33 0.63 7.61
C ILE A 62 6.26 0.61 6.38
N LEU A 63 5.77 0.06 5.27
CA LEU A 63 6.54 -0.04 4.03
C LEU A 63 6.27 1.16 3.11
N ASN A 64 5.01 1.49 2.88
CA ASN A 64 4.62 2.71 2.19
C ASN A 64 3.72 3.53 3.12
N THR A 65 4.14 4.76 3.43
CA THR A 65 3.38 5.68 4.28
C THR A 65 2.17 6.23 3.54
N ARG A 66 1.21 6.88 4.24
CA ARG A 66 0.05 7.50 3.58
C ARG A 66 0.47 8.57 2.56
N GLU A 67 1.55 9.28 2.88
CA GLU A 67 2.17 10.29 2.02
C GLU A 67 2.67 9.67 0.72
N TRP A 68 3.27 8.47 0.78
CA TRP A 68 3.70 7.76 -0.43
C TRP A 68 2.54 7.47 -1.39
N TYR A 69 1.37 7.07 -0.87
CA TYR A 69 0.19 6.86 -1.73
C TYR A 69 -0.25 8.19 -2.38
N ALA A 70 -0.28 9.28 -1.61
CA ALA A 70 -0.64 10.60 -2.12
C ALA A 70 0.34 11.10 -3.19
N GLU A 71 1.65 10.97 -2.96
CA GLU A 71 2.72 11.34 -3.90
C GLU A 71 2.64 10.56 -5.21
N ASN A 72 2.21 9.29 -5.16
CA ASN A 72 2.07 8.43 -6.33
C ASN A 72 0.66 8.46 -6.95
N ASN A 73 -0.22 9.37 -6.51
CA ASN A 73 -1.61 9.48 -6.97
C ASN A 73 -2.40 8.16 -6.84
N ILE A 74 -2.19 7.44 -5.75
CA ILE A 74 -2.94 6.22 -5.42
C ILE A 74 -3.99 6.54 -4.37
N THR A 75 -5.25 6.21 -4.66
CA THR A 75 -6.32 6.33 -3.67
C THR A 75 -6.33 5.09 -2.79
N LEU A 76 -6.05 5.25 -1.49
CA LEU A 76 -6.09 4.15 -0.52
C LEU A 76 -7.35 4.24 0.35
N HIS A 77 -8.18 3.21 0.29
CA HIS A 77 -9.29 2.98 1.22
C HIS A 77 -8.88 1.93 2.26
N THR A 78 -8.72 2.38 3.51
CA THR A 78 -8.51 1.51 4.68
C THR A 78 -9.83 1.19 5.37
N SER A 79 -9.91 0.07 6.07
CA SER A 79 -11.14 -0.42 6.71
C SER A 79 -12.32 -0.56 5.74
N ALA A 80 -12.04 -0.84 4.48
CA ALA A 80 -13.05 -1.12 3.47
C ALA A 80 -13.24 -2.64 3.35
N ARG A 81 -14.48 -3.10 3.51
CA ARG A 81 -14.91 -4.49 3.34
C ARG A 81 -15.90 -4.60 2.18
#